data_AF-A0A4Y2PQG5-F1
#
_entry.id   AF-A0A4Y2PQG5-F1
#
_cell.length_a   1.000
_cell.length_b   1.000
_cell.length_c   1.000
_cell.angle_alpha   90.00
_cell.angle_beta   90.00
_cell.angle_gamma   90.00
#
_symmetry.space_group_name_H-M   'P 1'
#
loop_
_entity.id
_entity.type
_entity.pdbx_description
1 polymer ?
#
loop_
_entity_poly.entity_id
_entity_poly.type
_entity_poly.pdbx_seq_one_letter_code
_entity_poly.pdbx_strand_id
1 'polypeptide(L)'
;MVAECRKIALVFDNCPAHPKEMNPKLKNVSFFLPPNTTSKLQPMDQGVIKNFKIHYRKRIVRKVITTLEDNQSMPKINIRESISEISKTWNYDVTDRTIRNSFTKVGFFASNENSANTEEEDDIPLQELKKM
;
A
#
# COMPACT_ATOMS: atom_id res chain seq x y z
N MET A 1 2.94 25.64 -5.27
CA MET A 1 2.13 25.01 -4.20
C MET A 1 1.50 26.13 -3.39
N VAL A 2 0.19 26.30 -3.45
CA VAL A 2 -0.51 27.29 -2.61
C VAL A 2 -0.52 26.75 -1.18
N ALA A 3 -0.11 27.55 -0.20
CA ALA A 3 -0.16 27.16 1.19
C ALA A 3 -1.62 27.17 1.67
N GLU A 4 -2.26 26.01 1.63
CA GLU A 4 -3.56 25.82 2.26
C GLU A 4 -3.35 25.65 3.77
N CYS A 5 -4.04 26.42 4.60
CA CYS A 5 -3.98 26.34 6.06
C CYS A 5 -4.69 25.09 6.61
N ARG A 6 -4.33 23.89 6.13
CA ARG A 6 -4.89 22.61 6.54
C ARG A 6 -4.14 22.06 7.76
N LYS A 7 -4.89 21.50 8.71
CA LYS A 7 -4.32 20.64 9.76
C LYS A 7 -4.11 19.24 9.18
N ILE A 8 -2.93 18.68 9.37
CA ILE A 8 -2.50 17.38 8.82
C ILE A 8 -2.27 16.42 9.98
N ALA A 9 -2.99 15.30 10.00
CA ALA A 9 -2.68 14.20 10.90
C ALA A 9 -1.68 13.25 10.23
N LEU A 10 -0.53 13.04 10.85
CA LEU A 10 0.47 12.07 10.42
C LEU A 10 0.36 10.80 11.28
N VAL A 11 0.20 9.67 10.60
CA VAL A 11 -0.08 8.36 11.20
C VAL A 11 1.02 7.41 10.75
N PHE A 12 1.84 6.93 11.69
CA PHE A 12 2.89 5.95 11.42
C PHE A 12 3.04 4.96 12.58
N ASP A 13 3.79 3.87 12.37
CA ASP A 13 4.00 2.86 13.40
C ASP A 13 4.96 3.31 14.51
N ASN A 14 4.99 2.56 15.62
CA ASN A 14 5.84 2.87 16.77
C ASN A 14 7.29 2.39 16.54
N CYS A 15 7.87 2.69 15.38
CA CYS A 15 9.25 2.35 15.05
C CYS A 15 10.22 3.20 15.89
N PRO A 16 11.26 2.64 16.51
CA PRO A 16 12.24 3.40 17.30
C PRO A 16 12.97 4.51 16.52
N ALA A 17 13.01 4.41 15.19
CA ALA A 17 13.58 5.43 14.30
C ALA A 17 12.66 6.66 14.16
N HIS A 18 11.40 6.57 14.56
CA HIS A 18 10.46 7.67 14.48
C HIS A 18 10.68 8.69 15.60
N PRO A 19 10.50 9.98 15.30
CA PRO A 19 10.63 11.02 16.30
C PRO A 19 9.53 10.83 17.37
N LYS A 20 9.97 10.68 18.62
CA LYS A 20 9.07 10.56 19.79
C LYS A 20 8.34 11.86 20.11
N GLU A 21 8.93 12.98 19.69
CA GLU A 21 8.41 14.32 19.92
C GLU A 21 8.25 15.07 18.59
N MET A 22 7.20 15.88 18.51
CA MET A 22 6.90 16.66 17.32
C MET A 22 7.86 17.84 17.19
N ASN A 23 8.37 18.06 15.97
CA ASN A 23 9.19 19.24 15.70
C ASN A 23 8.34 20.51 15.92
N PRO A 24 8.69 21.40 16.87
CA PRO A 24 7.89 22.58 17.20
C PRO A 24 7.75 23.58 16.03
N LYS A 25 8.57 23.43 14.97
CA LYS A 25 8.45 24.21 13.73
C LYS A 25 7.25 23.78 12.86
N LEU A 26 6.73 22.57 13.05
CA LEU A 26 5.57 22.05 12.30
C LEU A 26 4.26 22.47 12.96
N LYS A 27 3.80 23.69 12.67
CA LYS A 27 2.60 24.29 13.30
C LYS A 27 1.27 23.61 12.94
N ASN A 28 1.22 22.91 11.80
CA ASN A 28 -0.01 22.37 11.21
C ASN A 28 -0.05 20.85 11.14
N VAL A 29 0.97 20.14 11.64
CA VAL A 29 1.04 18.67 11.63
C VAL A 29 0.80 18.16 13.04
N SER A 30 0.15 17.00 13.21
CA SER A 30 -0.03 16.35 14.51
C SER A 30 0.13 14.84 14.39
N PHE A 31 0.77 14.19 15.36
CA PHE A 31 0.91 12.72 15.42
C PHE A 31 -0.30 12.07 16.07
N PHE A 32 -0.82 10.99 15.48
CA PHE A 32 -2.15 10.47 15.82
C PHE A 32 -2.19 9.09 16.50
N LEU A 33 -1.06 8.39 16.68
CA LEU A 33 -1.07 7.06 17.30
C LEU A 33 -0.35 7.03 18.66
N PRO A 34 -0.99 6.51 19.73
CA PRO A 34 -0.34 6.33 21.01
C PRO A 34 0.77 5.27 20.96
N PRO A 35 1.72 5.29 21.92
CA PRO A 35 2.72 4.23 22.05
C PRO A 35 2.05 2.85 22.14
N ASN A 36 2.67 1.82 21.55
CA ASN A 36 2.17 0.43 21.53
C ASN A 36 0.84 0.21 20.80
N THR A 37 0.50 1.08 19.85
CA THR A 37 -0.63 0.84 18.95
C THR A 37 -0.42 -0.45 18.16
N THR A 38 -1.29 -1.44 18.36
CA THR A 38 -1.26 -2.69 17.61
C THR A 38 -1.49 -2.44 16.12
N SER A 39 -0.92 -3.29 15.24
CA SER A 39 -1.10 -3.25 13.79
C SER A 39 -2.58 -3.12 13.35
N LYS A 40 -3.53 -3.55 14.20
CA LYS A 40 -4.97 -3.42 13.99
C LYS A 40 -5.44 -1.99 13.75
N LEU A 41 -4.78 -0.98 14.32
CA LEU A 41 -5.17 0.43 14.17
C LEU A 41 -4.34 1.19 13.13
N GLN A 42 -3.39 0.51 12.46
CA GLN A 42 -2.52 1.11 11.47
C GLN A 42 -3.10 0.89 10.06
N PRO A 43 -3.54 1.94 9.35
CA PRO A 43 -4.13 1.80 8.02
C PRO A 43 -3.21 1.08 7.02
N MET A 44 -1.90 1.32 7.12
CA MET A 44 -0.91 0.70 6.23
C MET A 44 -0.90 -0.83 6.38
N ASP A 45 -1.01 -1.32 7.62
CA ASP A 45 -1.07 -2.75 7.94
C ASP A 45 -2.44 -3.36 7.64
N GLN A 46 -3.50 -2.54 7.61
CA GLN A 46 -4.89 -2.99 7.39
C GLN A 46 -5.30 -3.17 5.94
N GLY A 47 -4.36 -3.07 5.01
CA GLY A 47 -4.59 -3.53 3.64
C GLY A 47 -3.68 -2.92 2.60
N VAL A 48 -3.15 -1.72 2.83
CA VAL A 48 -2.30 -1.04 1.83
C VAL A 48 -1.04 -1.85 1.54
N ILE A 49 -0.30 -2.27 2.58
CA ILE A 49 0.93 -3.06 2.42
C ILE A 49 0.63 -4.44 1.82
N LYS A 50 -0.45 -5.10 2.26
CA LYS A 50 -0.87 -6.41 1.74
C LYS A 50 -1.15 -6.32 0.23
N ASN A 51 -2.01 -5.38 -0.18
CA ASN A 51 -2.37 -5.17 -1.59
C ASN A 51 -1.14 -4.80 -2.43
N PHE A 52 -0.31 -3.86 -1.95
CA PHE A 52 0.91 -3.48 -2.64
C PHE A 52 1.83 -4.69 -2.91
N LYS A 53 2.06 -5.53 -1.89
CA LYS A 53 2.90 -6.74 -2.04
C LYS A 53 2.32 -7.73 -3.05
N ILE A 54 1.00 -7.89 -3.07
CA ILE A 54 0.31 -8.77 -4.03
C ILE A 54 0.52 -8.25 -5.46
N HIS A 55 0.23 -6.98 -5.71
CA HIS A 55 0.38 -6.38 -7.04
C HIS A 55 1.83 -6.37 -7.53
N TYR A 56 2.78 -6.03 -6.66
CA TYR A 56 4.20 -6.13 -6.97
C TYR A 56 4.59 -7.54 -7.40
N ARG A 57 4.23 -8.56 -6.61
CA ARG A 57 4.52 -9.96 -6.96
C ARG A 57 3.85 -10.36 -8.27
N LYS A 58 2.60 -9.93 -8.51
CA LYS A 58 1.88 -10.19 -9.76
C LYS A 58 2.64 -9.64 -10.98
N ARG A 59 3.18 -8.41 -10.88
CA ARG A 59 4.02 -7.83 -11.95
C ARG A 59 5.29 -8.63 -12.20
N ILE A 60 5.98 -9.02 -11.13
CA ILE A 60 7.22 -9.78 -11.20
C ILE A 60 6.98 -11.15 -11.85
N VAL A 61 5.95 -11.88 -11.41
CA VAL A 61 5.59 -13.19 -11.97
C VAL A 61 5.22 -13.06 -13.44
N ARG A 62 4.41 -12.06 -13.82
CA ARG A 62 4.08 -11.81 -15.23
C ARG A 62 5.32 -11.55 -16.08
N LYS A 63 6.24 -10.71 -15.62
CA LYS A 63 7.50 -10.45 -16.33
C LYS A 63 8.29 -11.74 -16.56
N VAL A 64 8.37 -12.60 -15.55
CA VAL A 64 9.03 -13.91 -15.67
C VAL A 64 8.32 -14.79 -16.70
N ILE A 65 6.99 -14.92 -16.62
CA ILE A 65 6.20 -15.74 -17.55
C ILE A 65 6.38 -15.25 -18.99
N THR A 66 6.21 -13.96 -19.26
CA THR A 66 6.36 -13.38 -20.61
C THR A 66 7.77 -13.60 -21.16
N THR A 67 8.81 -13.41 -20.33
CA THR A 67 10.20 -13.65 -20.75
C THR A 67 10.43 -15.12 -21.15
N LEU A 68 9.83 -16.06 -20.40
CA LEU A 68 9.94 -17.49 -20.70
C LEU A 68 9.13 -17.90 -21.94
N GLU A 69 7.96 -17.30 -22.15
CA GLU A 69 7.13 -17.52 -23.36
C GLU A 69 7.84 -17.01 -24.62
N ASP A 70 8.63 -15.95 -24.50
CA ASP A 70 9.51 -15.43 -25.56
C ASP A 70 10.79 -16.28 -25.76
N ASN A 71 10.89 -17.46 -25.12
CA ASN A 71 12.06 -18.35 -25.12
C ASN A 71 13.37 -17.68 -24.66
N GLN A 72 13.28 -16.63 -23.85
CA GLN A 72 14.43 -15.96 -23.28
C GLN A 72 14.83 -16.58 -21.93
N SER A 73 16.07 -16.35 -21.51
CA SER A 73 16.55 -16.78 -20.20
C SER A 73 15.80 -16.05 -19.07
N MET A 74 15.68 -16.70 -17.91
CA MET A 74 15.06 -16.13 -16.71
C MET A 74 15.53 -14.69 -16.43
N PRO A 75 14.60 -13.73 -16.26
CA PRO A 75 14.97 -12.33 -16.10
C PRO A 75 15.69 -12.12 -14.77
N LYS A 76 16.85 -11.45 -14.81
CA LYS A 76 17.60 -11.05 -13.60
C LYS A 76 17.06 -9.73 -13.08
N ILE A 77 16.25 -9.80 -12.05
CA ILE A 77 15.65 -8.62 -11.43
C ILE A 77 16.66 -7.98 -10.47
N ASN A 78 17.26 -6.89 -10.93
CA ASN A 78 18.19 -6.09 -10.13
C ASN A 78 17.46 -4.95 -9.39
N ILE A 79 18.19 -4.24 -8.52
CA ILE A 79 17.63 -3.16 -7.69
C ILE A 79 16.95 -2.08 -8.52
N ARG A 80 17.52 -1.68 -9.68
CA ARG A 80 16.93 -0.66 -10.56
C ARG A 80 15.58 -1.13 -11.11
N GLU A 81 15.50 -2.38 -11.53
CA GLU A 81 14.24 -2.97 -11.99
C GLU A 81 13.22 -3.05 -10.85
N SER A 82 13.63 -3.50 -9.66
CA SER A 82 12.76 -3.55 -8.48
C SER A 82 12.18 -2.17 -8.13
N ILE A 83 12.99 -1.11 -8.15
CA ILE A 83 12.53 0.26 -7.90
C ILE A 83 11.51 0.69 -8.98
N SER A 84 11.79 0.38 -10.25
CA SER A 84 10.86 0.68 -11.33
C SER A 84 9.52 -0.05 -11.16
N GLU A 85 9.55 -1.33 -10.79
CA GLU A 85 8.31 -2.10 -10.56
C GLU A 85 7.57 -1.63 -9.30
N ILE A 86 8.26 -1.27 -8.22
CA ILE A 86 7.67 -0.63 -7.03
C ILE A 86 6.91 0.64 -7.43
N SER A 87 7.56 1.50 -8.23
CA SER A 87 6.95 2.74 -8.71
C SER A 87 5.70 2.46 -9.55
N LYS A 88 5.76 1.48 -10.46
CA LYS A 88 4.61 1.11 -11.28
C LYS A 88 3.48 0.54 -10.42
N THR A 89 3.80 -0.33 -9.46
CA THR A 89 2.80 -0.90 -8.56
C THR A 89 2.06 0.16 -7.77
N TRP A 90 2.80 1.11 -7.20
CA TRP A 90 2.20 2.19 -6.42
C TRP A 90 1.30 3.10 -7.29
N ASN A 91 1.79 3.48 -8.47
CA ASN A 91 1.10 4.47 -9.30
C ASN A 91 -0.05 3.89 -10.14
N TYR A 92 -0.04 2.60 -10.46
CA TYR A 92 -0.99 2.01 -11.40
C TYR A 92 -1.86 0.90 -10.81
N ASP A 93 -1.42 0.19 -9.76
CA ASP A 93 -2.17 -0.96 -9.24
C ASP A 93 -2.83 -0.68 -7.89
N VAL A 94 -2.17 0.08 -7.00
CA VAL A 94 -2.78 0.46 -5.73
C VAL A 94 -3.78 1.59 -5.96
N THR A 95 -5.07 1.28 -5.80
CA THR A 95 -6.14 2.25 -6.03
C THR A 95 -6.44 3.11 -4.81
N ASP A 96 -6.95 4.32 -5.06
CA ASP A 96 -7.48 5.20 -4.01
C ASP A 96 -8.58 4.54 -3.19
N ARG A 97 -9.37 3.65 -3.81
CA ARG A 97 -10.41 2.86 -3.13
C ARG A 97 -9.79 1.93 -2.10
N THR A 98 -8.73 1.21 -2.46
CA THR A 98 -8.01 0.31 -1.55
C THR A 98 -7.45 1.09 -0.36
N ILE A 99 -6.82 2.23 -0.61
CA ILE A 99 -6.29 3.10 0.45
C ILE A 99 -7.42 3.58 1.35
N ARG A 100 -8.50 4.14 0.78
CA ARG A 100 -9.65 4.62 1.54
C ARG A 100 -10.25 3.52 2.41
N ASN A 101 -10.45 2.32 1.88
CA ASN A 101 -11.00 1.19 2.62
C ASN A 101 -10.12 0.81 3.81
N SER A 102 -8.79 0.79 3.65
CA SER A 102 -7.88 0.52 4.76
C SER A 102 -7.97 1.57 5.88
N PHE A 103 -8.13 2.84 5.53
CA PHE A 103 -8.34 3.92 6.51
C PHE A 103 -9.75 3.90 7.13
N THR A 104 -10.79 3.53 6.38
CA THR A 104 -12.14 3.35 6.93
C THR A 104 -12.15 2.18 7.94
N LYS A 105 -11.46 1.08 7.65
CA LYS A 105 -11.39 -0.11 8.51
C LYS A 105 -10.81 0.18 9.90
N VAL A 106 -9.95 1.19 10.02
CA VAL A 106 -9.38 1.65 11.30
C VAL A 106 -10.09 2.86 11.90
N GLY A 107 -11.23 3.27 11.33
CA GLY A 107 -12.11 4.29 11.91
C GLY A 107 -11.76 5.75 11.57
N PHE A 108 -10.91 6.00 10.57
CA PHE A 108 -10.59 7.38 10.15
C PHE A 108 -11.72 8.04 9.36
N PHE A 109 -12.65 7.26 8.81
CA PHE A 109 -13.80 7.76 8.06
C PHE A 109 -15.08 7.13 8.59
N ALA A 110 -16.16 7.90 8.63
CA ALA A 110 -17.48 7.37 8.94
C ALA A 110 -17.88 6.37 7.84
N SER A 111 -18.20 5.14 8.23
CA SER A 111 -18.73 4.12 7.33
C SER A 111 -20.12 4.58 6.86
N ASN A 112 -20.26 4.93 5.59
CA ASN A 112 -21.59 4.82 4.98
C ASN A 112 -21.88 3.32 4.87
N GLU A 113 -22.87 2.83 5.61
CA GLU A 113 -23.19 1.40 5.81
C GLU A 113 -23.58 0.60 4.54
N ASN A 114 -23.33 1.11 3.33
CA ASN A 114 -23.79 0.51 2.07
C ASN A 114 -22.66 -0.06 1.19
N SER A 115 -21.63 -0.65 1.76
CA SER A 115 -20.73 -1.52 0.99
C SER A 115 -20.36 -2.74 1.82
N ALA A 116 -21.31 -3.66 1.98
CA ALA A 116 -20.95 -5.06 2.03
C ALA A 116 -20.13 -5.36 0.77
N ASN A 117 -18.83 -5.60 0.92
CA ASN A 117 -18.03 -6.22 -0.13
C ASN A 117 -17.07 -7.19 0.54
N THR A 118 -17.35 -8.44 0.20
CA THR A 118 -16.58 -9.67 0.32
C THR A 118 -15.09 -9.39 0.27
N GLU A 119 -14.36 -9.94 1.23
CA GLU A 119 -12.95 -10.22 1.02
C GLU A 119 -12.90 -11.21 -0.15
N GLU A 120 -12.70 -10.71 -1.37
CA GLU A 120 -12.21 -11.55 -2.46
C GLU A 120 -10.80 -11.96 -2.03
N GLU A 121 -10.73 -13.14 -1.44
CA GLU A 121 -9.53 -13.92 -1.32
C GLU A 121 -9.10 -14.25 -2.74
N ASP A 122 -8.36 -13.31 -3.36
CA ASP A 122 -7.77 -13.43 -4.68
C ASP A 122 -6.61 -14.46 -4.64
N ASP A 123 -6.92 -15.70 -4.28
CA ASP A 123 -6.15 -16.87 -4.71
C ASP A 123 -6.46 -17.07 -6.20
N ILE A 124 -5.97 -16.14 -7.03
CA ILE A 124 -6.06 -16.24 -8.48
C ILE A 124 -5.22 -17.46 -8.89
N PRO A 125 -5.83 -18.55 -9.40
CA PRO A 125 -5.09 -19.72 -9.81
C PRO A 125 -4.08 -19.33 -10.89
N LEU A 126 -2.90 -19.97 -10.89
CA LEU A 126 -1.82 -19.68 -11.86
C LEU A 126 -2.30 -19.69 -13.33
N GLN A 127 -3.38 -20.42 -13.60
CA GLN A 127 -4.02 -20.55 -14.91
C GLN A 127 -4.76 -19.29 -15.38
N GLU A 128 -5.27 -18.46 -14.47
CA GLU A 128 -5.99 -17.22 -14.83
C GLU A 128 -5.04 -16.05 -15.12
N LEU A 129 -3.82 -16.10 -14.60
CA LEU A 129 -2.77 -15.14 -14.95
C LEU A 129 -2.34 -15.22 -16.42
N LYS A 130 -2.60 -16.34 -17.11
CA LYS A 130 -2.33 -16.51 -18.54
C LYS A 130 -3.39 -15.89 -19.46
N LYS A 131 -4.55 -15.49 -18.93
CA LYS A 131 -5.70 -15.04 -19.72
C LYS A 131 -5.96 -13.52 -19.65
N MET A 132 -5.13 -12.77 -18.90
CA MET A 132 -5.19 -11.31 -18.73
C MET A 132 -3.88 -10.66 -19.15
#